data_AF-A0A9P7AUW3-F1
#
_entry.id   AF-A0A9P7AUW3-F1
#
_cell.length_a   1.000
_cell.length_b   1.000
_cell.length_c   1.000
_cell.angle_alpha   90.00
_cell.angle_beta   90.00
_cell.angle_gamma   90.00
#
_symmetry.space_group_name_H-M   'P 1'
#
loop_
_entity.id
_entity.type
_entity.pdbx_description
1 polymer ?
#
loop_
_entity_poly.entity_id
_entity_poly.type
_entity_poly.pdbx_seq_one_letter_code
_entity_poly.pdbx_strand_id
1 'polypeptide(L)'
;MSLAQLKGATAYLVDSQGISVKAAAEDQDEEVESLLNSFDVDNKAACGMLRISTNETNTLSSKHKRTPAAVPVHHDQLSASLETASAGVIVDTTLSDYQRYWNQFKDFCVTINKVVLADDVDGLYPNLPADFPMWIALWIMDK
;
A
#
# COMPACT_ATOMS: atom_id res chain seq x y z
N MET A 1 14.42 36.88 13.92
CA MET A 1 13.46 36.98 12.79
C MET A 1 12.47 38.10 13.12
N SER A 2 12.29 39.06 12.21
CA SER A 2 11.46 40.25 12.44
C SER A 2 9.97 39.90 12.31
N LEU A 3 9.13 40.43 13.22
CA LEU A 3 7.65 40.36 13.16
C LEU A 3 7.06 40.97 11.86
N ALA A 4 7.88 41.65 11.05
CA ALA A 4 7.49 42.24 9.76
C ALA A 4 7.27 41.23 8.62
N GLN A 5 7.45 39.92 8.85
CA GLN A 5 7.28 38.87 7.83
C GLN A 5 6.01 38.02 7.96
N LEU A 6 5.13 38.28 8.95
CA LEU A 6 3.86 37.56 9.02
C LEU A 6 2.92 38.05 7.91
N LYS A 7 2.59 37.17 6.97
CA LYS A 7 1.46 37.36 6.03
C LYS A 7 0.22 37.71 6.84
N GLY A 8 -0.41 38.86 6.56
CA GLY A 8 -1.65 39.25 7.21
C GLY A 8 -2.82 38.33 6.83
N ALA A 9 -3.92 38.39 7.59
CA ALA A 9 -5.12 37.59 7.35
C ALA A 9 -5.66 37.69 5.91
N THR A 10 -5.47 38.85 5.26
CA THR A 10 -5.85 39.08 3.85
C THR A 10 -5.03 38.26 2.86
N ALA A 11 -3.75 38.00 3.14
CA ALA A 11 -2.91 37.16 2.28
C ALA A 11 -3.32 35.68 2.35
N TYR A 12 -3.70 35.20 3.53
CA TYR A 12 -4.27 33.86 3.69
C TYR A 12 -5.64 33.73 3.00
N LEU A 13 -6.45 34.80 3.02
CA LEU A 13 -7.76 34.82 2.36
C LEU A 13 -7.62 34.80 0.83
N VAL A 14 -6.63 35.50 0.28
CA VAL A 14 -6.26 35.42 -1.15
C VAL A 14 -5.78 34.03 -1.54
N ASP A 15 -4.93 33.40 -0.73
CA ASP A 15 -4.43 32.03 -0.98
C ASP A 15 -5.61 31.01 -0.97
N SER A 16 -6.66 31.24 -0.17
CA SER A 16 -7.86 30.38 -0.11
C SER A 16 -8.86 30.58 -1.25
N GLN A 17 -8.79 31.71 -1.99
CA GLN A 17 -9.66 31.97 -3.15
C GLN A 17 -9.33 31.09 -4.36
N GLY A 18 -8.24 30.31 -4.31
CA GLY A 18 -7.86 29.35 -5.36
C GLY A 18 -8.65 28.05 -5.36
N ILE A 19 -9.43 27.76 -4.31
CA ILE A 19 -10.26 26.54 -4.26
C ILE A 19 -11.57 26.84 -4.99
N SER A 20 -11.61 26.44 -6.26
CA SER A 20 -12.81 26.52 -7.08
C SER A 20 -13.92 25.66 -6.48
N VAL A 21 -15.16 26.15 -6.48
CA VAL A 21 -16.35 25.35 -6.15
C VAL A 21 -16.43 24.07 -7.00
N LYS A 22 -15.83 24.10 -8.19
CA LYS A 22 -15.68 22.94 -9.09
C LYS A 22 -14.77 21.86 -8.50
N ALA A 23 -13.69 22.24 -7.83
CA ALA A 23 -12.77 21.29 -7.18
C ALA A 23 -13.45 20.62 -5.98
N ALA A 24 -14.26 21.36 -5.21
CA ALA A 24 -15.05 20.79 -4.13
C ALA A 24 -16.16 19.85 -4.63
N ALA A 25 -16.74 20.14 -5.79
CA ALA A 25 -17.73 19.26 -6.42
C ALA A 25 -17.09 17.97 -6.97
N GLU A 26 -15.90 18.08 -7.58
CA GLU A 26 -15.14 16.92 -8.08
C GLU A 26 -14.73 15.99 -6.94
N ASP A 27 -14.20 16.53 -5.83
CA ASP A 27 -13.84 15.76 -4.63
C ASP A 27 -15.06 15.01 -4.05
N GLN A 28 -16.22 15.68 -4.00
CA GLN A 28 -17.46 15.07 -3.52
C GLN A 28 -17.98 13.96 -4.45
N ASP A 29 -17.88 14.15 -5.77
CA ASP A 29 -18.29 13.13 -6.74
C ASP A 29 -17.38 11.88 -6.63
N GLU A 30 -16.08 12.07 -6.43
CA GLU A 30 -15.11 10.98 -6.22
C GLU A 30 -15.39 10.17 -4.94
N GLU A 31 -15.76 10.84 -3.83
CA GLU A 31 -16.15 10.16 -2.60
C GLU A 31 -17.42 9.32 -2.78
N VAL A 32 -18.43 9.85 -3.49
CA VAL A 32 -19.70 9.14 -3.75
C VAL A 32 -19.48 7.91 -4.64
N GLU A 33 -18.67 8.04 -5.69
CA GLU A 33 -18.32 6.91 -6.55
C GLU A 33 -17.59 5.80 -5.78
N SER A 34 -16.67 6.18 -4.89
CA SER A 34 -15.94 5.24 -4.04
C SER A 34 -16.86 4.47 -3.10
N LEU A 35 -17.82 5.17 -2.48
CA LEU A 35 -18.80 4.55 -1.59
C LEU A 35 -19.73 3.58 -2.33
N LEU A 36 -20.22 3.97 -3.52
CA LEU A 36 -21.08 3.12 -4.34
C LEU A 36 -20.36 1.85 -4.81
N ASN A 37 -19.09 1.97 -5.20
CA ASN A 37 -18.27 0.83 -5.58
C ASN A 37 -18.05 -0.14 -4.41
N SER A 38 -17.91 0.35 -3.18
CA SER A 38 -17.79 -0.49 -1.99
C SER A 38 -19.04 -1.37 -1.78
N PHE A 39 -20.23 -0.77 -1.89
CA PHE A 39 -21.49 -1.52 -1.75
C PHE A 39 -21.67 -2.59 -2.83
N ASP A 40 -21.18 -2.31 -4.04
CA ASP A 40 -21.26 -3.24 -5.17
C ASP A 40 -20.37 -4.48 -4.96
N VAL A 41 -19.19 -4.28 -4.38
CA VAL A 41 -18.27 -5.36 -3.99
C VAL A 41 -18.87 -6.20 -2.87
N ASP A 42 -19.41 -5.55 -1.84
CA ASP A 42 -20.04 -6.23 -0.70
C ASP A 42 -21.28 -7.03 -1.12
N ASN A 43 -22.09 -6.49 -2.04
CA ASN A 43 -23.28 -7.17 -2.54
C ASN A 43 -22.92 -8.36 -3.46
N LYS A 44 -21.87 -8.24 -4.29
CA LYS A 44 -21.33 -9.35 -5.10
C LYS A 44 -20.74 -10.45 -4.22
N ALA A 45 -20.15 -10.09 -3.08
CA ALA A 45 -19.67 -11.03 -2.06
C ALA A 45 -20.85 -11.72 -1.33
N ALA A 46 -21.88 -10.98 -0.94
CA ALA A 46 -23.06 -11.49 -0.24
C ALA A 46 -23.96 -12.38 -1.11
N CYS A 47 -24.09 -12.09 -2.42
CA CYS A 47 -24.81 -12.91 -3.38
C CYS A 47 -24.02 -14.15 -3.85
N GLY A 48 -22.77 -14.34 -3.40
CA GLY A 48 -21.93 -15.47 -3.81
C GLY A 48 -21.63 -15.51 -5.32
N MET A 49 -21.77 -14.37 -6.01
CA MET A 49 -21.53 -14.26 -7.46
C MET A 49 -20.04 -14.20 -7.79
N LEU A 50 -19.19 -13.89 -6.81
CA LEU A 50 -17.74 -14.12 -6.89
C LEU A 50 -17.41 -15.61 -6.67
N ARG A 51 -18.01 -16.48 -7.50
CA ARG A 51 -17.46 -17.81 -7.75
C ARG A 51 -16.49 -17.69 -8.92
N ILE A 52 -15.21 -17.64 -8.59
CA ILE A 52 -14.13 -17.87 -9.56
C ILE A 52 -14.44 -19.21 -10.24
N SER A 53 -14.79 -19.14 -11.52
CA SER A 53 -15.01 -20.30 -12.38
C SER A 53 -13.70 -21.06 -12.56
N THR A 54 -13.57 -22.20 -11.89
CA THR A 54 -12.76 -23.31 -12.37
C THR A 54 -13.63 -24.56 -12.39
N ASN A 55 -14.04 -24.93 -13.59
CA ASN A 55 -14.76 -26.17 -13.89
C ASN A 55 -13.91 -27.37 -13.48
N GLU A 56 -14.48 -28.31 -12.72
CA GLU A 56 -14.56 -29.71 -13.15
C GLU A 56 -15.61 -30.49 -12.35
N THR A 57 -16.23 -31.41 -13.07
CA THR A 57 -17.49 -32.13 -12.87
C THR A 57 -17.52 -33.09 -11.67
N ASN A 58 -18.60 -33.11 -10.88
CA ASN A 58 -19.66 -34.13 -11.00
C ASN A 58 -20.69 -34.11 -9.86
N THR A 59 -21.92 -34.46 -10.29
CA THR A 59 -23.03 -35.08 -9.55
C THR A 59 -23.91 -34.25 -8.59
N LEU A 60 -25.18 -34.17 -9.02
CA LEU A 60 -26.41 -33.80 -8.32
C LEU A 60 -26.47 -34.31 -6.86
N SER A 61 -27.07 -33.51 -5.96
CA SER A 61 -28.40 -33.78 -5.40
C SER A 61 -28.68 -32.93 -4.15
N SER A 62 -29.74 -32.12 -4.23
CA SER A 62 -30.86 -32.03 -3.27
C SER A 62 -30.61 -31.94 -1.75
N LYS A 63 -31.28 -30.92 -1.17
CA LYS A 63 -31.83 -30.82 0.20
C LYS A 63 -30.86 -30.53 1.35
N HIS A 64 -31.22 -29.47 2.08
CA HIS A 64 -30.95 -29.18 3.49
C HIS A 64 -30.00 -30.16 4.19
N LYS A 65 -28.77 -29.72 4.46
CA LYS A 65 -27.97 -30.30 5.53
C LYS A 65 -27.34 -29.19 6.36
N ARG A 66 -27.65 -29.27 7.65
CA ARG A 66 -27.00 -28.59 8.76
C ARG A 66 -25.50 -28.47 8.51
N THR A 67 -24.96 -27.31 8.88
CA THR A 67 -23.54 -27.08 9.19
C THR A 67 -22.87 -28.37 9.68
N PRO A 68 -21.97 -28.98 8.90
CA PRO A 68 -20.98 -29.86 9.45
C PRO A 68 -19.92 -28.99 10.13
N ALA A 69 -19.46 -29.49 11.27
CA ALA A 69 -18.37 -28.95 12.06
C ALA A 69 -17.20 -28.46 11.20
N ALA A 70 -16.54 -27.40 11.68
CA ALA A 70 -15.28 -26.87 11.17
C ALA A 70 -14.37 -28.03 10.74
N VAL A 71 -14.22 -28.21 9.43
CA VAL A 71 -13.19 -29.06 8.86
C VAL A 71 -11.87 -28.43 9.30
N PRO A 72 -10.98 -29.15 9.99
CA PRO A 72 -9.66 -28.61 10.29
C PRO A 72 -8.99 -28.35 8.94
N VAL A 73 -8.91 -27.06 8.59
CA VAL A 73 -8.22 -26.61 7.39
C VAL A 73 -6.80 -27.13 7.52
N HIS A 74 -6.43 -28.09 6.67
CA HIS A 74 -5.08 -28.62 6.64
C HIS A 74 -4.14 -27.45 6.37
N HIS A 75 -3.25 -27.18 7.32
CA HIS A 75 -2.36 -26.02 7.28
C HIS A 75 -1.53 -25.97 5.99
N ASP A 76 -1.24 -27.15 5.42
CA ASP A 76 -0.52 -27.35 4.16
C ASP A 76 -1.30 -26.88 2.92
N GLN A 77 -2.63 -26.99 2.97
CA GLN A 77 -3.50 -26.55 1.88
C GLN A 77 -3.69 -25.03 1.93
N LEU A 78 -3.71 -24.46 3.14
CA LEU A 78 -3.73 -23.02 3.34
C LEU A 78 -2.40 -22.37 2.95
N SER A 79 -1.25 -22.99 3.28
CA SER A 79 0.07 -22.48 2.86
C SER A 79 0.23 -22.54 1.34
N ALA A 80 -0.19 -23.63 0.68
CA ALA A 80 -0.14 -23.72 -0.78
C ALA A 80 -1.04 -22.69 -1.48
N SER A 81 -2.25 -22.44 -0.94
CA SER A 81 -3.13 -21.37 -1.43
C SER A 81 -2.59 -19.97 -1.15
N LEU A 82 -1.94 -19.74 0.00
CA LEU A 82 -1.28 -18.46 0.32
C LEU A 82 -0.05 -18.21 -0.55
N GLU A 83 0.77 -19.22 -0.81
CA GLU A 83 1.90 -19.14 -1.74
C GLU A 83 1.40 -18.82 -3.16
N THR A 84 0.35 -19.50 -3.63
CA THR A 84 -0.24 -19.24 -4.95
C THR A 84 -0.89 -17.85 -5.03
N ALA A 85 -1.56 -17.41 -3.96
CA ALA A 85 -2.17 -16.08 -3.89
C ALA A 85 -1.14 -14.94 -3.73
N SER A 86 0.01 -15.22 -3.08
CA SER A 86 1.10 -14.26 -2.89
C SER A 86 2.11 -14.24 -4.04
N ALA A 87 2.15 -15.28 -4.87
CA ALA A 87 3.02 -15.39 -6.05
C ALA A 87 2.79 -14.28 -7.10
N GLY A 88 1.67 -13.56 -7.03
CA GLY A 88 1.39 -12.39 -7.86
C GLY A 88 1.54 -11.03 -7.16
N VAL A 89 1.84 -11.01 -5.86
CA VAL A 89 1.90 -9.78 -5.04
C VAL A 89 3.29 -9.14 -5.07
N ILE A 90 4.34 -9.95 -5.20
CA ILE A 90 5.67 -9.46 -5.56
C ILE A 90 5.90 -9.83 -7.02
N VAL A 91 5.33 -9.02 -7.92
CA VAL A 91 5.71 -9.06 -9.33
C VAL A 91 7.23 -8.82 -9.40
N ASP A 92 7.96 -9.48 -10.30
CA ASP A 92 9.42 -9.29 -10.46
C ASP A 92 9.82 -7.80 -10.54
N THR A 93 8.90 -6.96 -11.02
CA THR A 93 9.01 -5.49 -11.04
C THR A 93 9.17 -4.90 -9.65
N THR A 94 8.41 -5.36 -8.65
CA THR A 94 8.46 -4.87 -7.26
C THR A 94 9.79 -5.19 -6.60
N LEU A 95 10.33 -6.40 -6.81
CA LEU A 95 11.65 -6.77 -6.31
C LEU A 95 12.74 -5.88 -6.95
N SER A 96 12.66 -5.71 -8.28
CA SER A 96 13.57 -4.83 -9.01
C SER A 96 13.48 -3.38 -8.53
N ASP A 97 12.28 -2.90 -8.22
CA ASP A 97 12.07 -1.55 -7.71
C ASP A 97 12.67 -1.40 -6.31
N TYR A 98 12.48 -2.37 -5.41
CA TYR A 98 13.11 -2.36 -4.09
C TYR A 98 14.63 -2.39 -4.17
N GLN A 99 15.22 -3.20 -5.05
CA GLN A 99 16.66 -3.21 -5.27
C GLN A 99 17.15 -1.86 -5.82
N ARG A 100 16.43 -1.27 -6.77
CA ARG A 100 16.74 0.06 -7.31
C ARG A 100 16.71 1.12 -6.22
N TYR A 101 15.66 1.13 -5.40
CA TYR A 101 15.50 2.06 -4.28
C TYR A 101 16.59 1.89 -3.23
N TRP A 102 16.92 0.64 -2.89
CA TRP A 102 18.01 0.35 -1.96
C TRP A 102 19.34 0.88 -2.46
N ASN A 103 19.69 0.61 -3.73
CA ASN A 103 20.94 1.12 -4.32
C ASN A 103 21.01 2.66 -4.29
N GLN A 104 19.91 3.34 -4.64
CA GLN A 104 19.83 4.81 -4.57
C GLN A 104 20.00 5.33 -3.13
N PHE A 105 19.45 4.62 -2.14
CA PHE A 105 19.63 4.95 -0.73
C PHE A 105 21.09 4.76 -0.29
N LYS A 106 21.76 3.70 -0.73
CA LYS A 106 23.19 3.46 -0.42
C LYS A 106 24.06 4.60 -0.95
N ASP A 107 23.82 5.03 -2.19
CA ASP A 107 24.53 6.17 -2.81
C ASP A 107 24.25 7.49 -2.07
N PHE A 108 23.01 7.70 -1.62
CA PHE A 108 22.64 8.85 -0.80
C PHE A 108 23.41 8.86 0.53
N CYS A 109 23.53 7.70 1.20
CA CYS A 109 24.23 7.61 2.47
C CYS A 109 25.73 7.97 2.35
N VAL A 110 26.35 7.68 1.21
CA VAL A 110 27.72 8.15 0.88
C VAL A 110 27.72 9.66 0.68
N THR A 111 26.73 10.20 -0.02
CA THR A 111 26.60 11.64 -0.31
C THR A 111 26.49 12.48 0.97
N ILE A 112 25.75 12.01 1.97
CA ILE A 112 25.63 12.66 3.29
C ILE A 112 26.77 12.31 4.25
N ASN A 113 27.82 11.63 3.76
CA ASN A 113 29.00 11.19 4.53
C ASN A 113 28.67 10.36 5.78
N LYS A 114 27.58 9.58 5.75
CA LYS A 114 27.21 8.66 6.84
C LYS A 114 27.94 7.31 6.73
N VAL A 115 28.35 6.94 5.53
CA VAL A 115 29.17 5.76 5.19
C VAL A 115 30.25 6.15 4.19
N VAL A 116 31.34 5.38 4.14
CA VAL A 116 32.47 5.64 3.24
C VAL A 116 32.21 5.02 1.88
N LEU A 117 31.67 3.80 1.85
CA LEU A 117 31.29 3.08 0.65
C LEU A 117 29.80 2.71 0.71
N ALA A 118 29.17 2.64 -0.46
CA ALA A 118 27.76 2.27 -0.56
C ALA A 118 27.48 0.91 0.10
N ASP A 119 28.37 -0.06 -0.09
CA ASP A 119 28.22 -1.42 0.44
C ASP A 119 28.43 -1.53 1.97
N ASP A 120 28.97 -0.50 2.63
CA ASP A 120 29.11 -0.48 4.09
C ASP A 120 27.73 -0.48 4.78
N VAL A 121 26.70 0.03 4.10
CA VAL A 121 25.32 0.06 4.61
C VAL A 121 24.79 -1.35 4.85
N ASP A 122 25.12 -2.30 3.97
CA ASP A 122 24.68 -3.70 4.08
C ASP A 122 25.32 -4.39 5.30
N GLY A 123 26.53 -3.95 5.69
CA GLY A 123 27.25 -4.43 6.87
C GLY A 123 26.71 -3.90 8.21
N LEU A 124 25.78 -2.95 8.20
CA LEU A 124 25.16 -2.42 9.42
C LEU A 124 24.15 -3.40 10.02
N TYR A 125 23.61 -4.35 9.25
CA TYR A 125 22.73 -5.38 9.79
C TYR A 125 23.57 -6.48 10.49
N PRO A 126 23.21 -6.93 11.71
CA PRO A 126 21.98 -6.65 12.46
C PRO A 126 22.03 -5.42 13.38
N ASN A 127 23.19 -4.79 13.55
CA ASN A 127 23.41 -3.70 14.51
C ASN A 127 23.21 -2.32 13.86
N LEU A 128 21.96 -2.02 13.48
CA LEU A 128 21.63 -0.74 12.84
C LEU A 128 21.84 0.44 13.80
N PRO A 129 22.45 1.55 13.33
CA PRO A 129 22.57 2.77 14.11
C PRO A 129 21.21 3.33 14.55
N ALA A 130 21.15 3.94 15.73
CA ALA A 130 19.91 4.55 16.23
C ALA A 130 19.41 5.71 15.35
N ASP A 131 20.32 6.37 14.62
CA ASP A 131 20.00 7.44 13.68
C ASP A 131 19.67 6.94 12.26
N PHE A 132 19.74 5.64 11.99
CA PHE A 132 19.45 5.07 10.67
C PHE A 132 18.04 5.42 10.14
N PRO A 133 16.96 5.38 10.95
CA PRO A 133 15.63 5.84 10.50
C PRO A 133 15.61 7.31 10.05
N MET A 134 16.45 8.16 10.64
CA MET A 134 16.57 9.56 10.24
C MET A 134 17.24 9.69 8.86
N TRP A 135 18.18 8.81 8.52
CA TRP A 135 18.80 8.83 7.19
C TRP A 135 17.79 8.47 6.10
N ILE A 136 16.93 7.47 6.38
CA ILE A 136 15.82 7.10 5.47
C ILE A 136 14.87 8.28 5.30
N ALA A 137 14.49 8.96 6.38
CA ALA A 137 13.62 10.13 6.31
C ALA A 137 14.23 11.25 5.46
N LEU A 138 15.53 11.53 5.64
CA LEU A 138 16.25 12.51 4.82
C LEU A 138 16.27 12.12 3.34
N TRP A 139 16.50 10.84 3.03
CA TRP A 139 16.48 10.34 1.65
C TRP A 139 15.11 10.47 0.98
N ILE A 140 14.03 10.22 1.73
CA ILE A 140 12.66 10.40 1.21
C ILE A 140 12.36 11.88 0.95
N MET A 141 12.88 12.79 1.79
CA MET A 141 12.67 14.25 1.64
C MET A 141 13.56 14.89 0.57
N ASP A 142 14.66 14.26 0.18
CA ASP A 142 15.57 14.74 -0.89
C ASP A 142 15.02 14.47 -2.30
N LYS A 143 14.05 13.56 -2.42
CA LYS A 143 13.36 13.21 -3.68
C LYS A 143 12.14 14.08 -3.95
#